data_AF-A0A0C4EUU9-F1
#
_entry.id   AF-A0A0C4EUU9-F1
#
_cell.length_a   1.000
_cell.length_b   1.000
_cell.length_c   1.000
_cell.angle_alpha   90.00
_cell.angle_beta   90.00
_cell.angle_gamma   90.00
#
_symmetry.space_group_name_H-M   'P 1'
#
loop_
_entity.id
_entity.type
_entity.pdbx_description
1 polymer ?
#
loop_
_entity_poly.entity_id
_entity_poly.type
_entity_poly.pdbx_seq_one_letter_code
_entity_poly.pdbx_strand_id
1 'polypeptide(L)'
;MLSIKDLNTAFFKLLRDNETVYITNVANTAHLHLTPERPSMDDATVESEDIKIHILEEHYKKMKIEYKSIQSKLLSKINQGQALTNKEEEWLDGDGNLVDAERFILRLVSLSCGSTLKLVSEEAYTLRKICELSPSPKQENASSLSGKQDGPKKKALNNGGKKYTNKKADNPKENKKEGKKSNKRKAAKSLKPADSQTKVNVATYLQKVEVLDWYHKNGKNQLKTAEHFKNVYPALNIKQPLLSKWLKSEENI
;
A
#
# COMPACT_ATOMS: atom_id res chain seq x y z
N MET A 1 -3.37 -13.69 -21.08
CA MET A 1 -4.40 -12.70 -21.47
C MET A 1 -3.68 -11.38 -21.63
N LEU A 2 -3.89 -10.70 -22.76
CA LEU A 2 -3.21 -9.45 -23.11
C LEU A 2 -3.62 -8.32 -22.15
N SER A 3 -2.75 -7.32 -21.94
CA SER A 3 -3.13 -6.12 -21.21
C SER A 3 -4.17 -5.31 -22.01
N ILE A 4 -4.90 -4.40 -21.37
CA ILE A 4 -5.82 -3.51 -22.10
C ILE A 4 -5.02 -2.62 -23.06
N LYS A 5 -3.82 -2.18 -22.68
CA LYS A 5 -2.91 -1.46 -23.57
C LYS A 5 -2.61 -2.23 -24.86
N ASP A 6 -2.46 -3.54 -24.77
CA ASP A 6 -2.21 -4.39 -25.95
C ASP A 6 -3.51 -4.66 -26.73
N LEU A 7 -4.65 -4.72 -26.04
CA LEU A 7 -5.96 -4.95 -26.65
C LEU A 7 -6.52 -3.72 -27.37
N ASN A 8 -6.28 -2.53 -26.82
CA ASN A 8 -6.68 -1.25 -27.38
C ASN A 8 -5.55 -0.22 -27.18
N THR A 9 -4.58 -0.28 -28.09
CA THR A 9 -3.41 0.62 -28.07
C THR A 9 -3.77 2.07 -28.33
N ALA A 10 -4.79 2.34 -29.14
CA ALA A 10 -5.21 3.70 -29.47
C ALA A 10 -5.81 4.40 -28.23
N PHE A 11 -6.74 3.72 -27.53
CA PHE A 11 -7.27 4.19 -26.25
C PHE A 11 -6.17 4.50 -25.24
N PHE A 12 -5.20 3.60 -25.10
CA PHE A 12 -4.10 3.79 -24.16
C PHE A 12 -3.19 4.97 -24.54
N LYS A 13 -2.90 5.15 -25.84
CA LYS A 13 -2.12 6.29 -26.33
C LYS A 13 -2.84 7.61 -26.05
N LEU A 14 -4.13 7.70 -26.36
CA LEU A 14 -4.94 8.89 -26.10
C LEU A 14 -4.89 9.28 -24.61
N LEU A 15 -4.99 8.29 -23.71
CA LEU A 15 -4.90 8.49 -22.27
C LEU A 15 -3.50 8.91 -21.76
N ARG A 16 -2.44 8.45 -22.42
CA ARG A 16 -1.05 8.70 -22.01
C ARG A 16 -0.53 10.02 -22.53
N ASP A 17 -0.84 10.34 -23.78
CA ASP A 17 -0.22 11.43 -24.51
C ASP A 17 -0.89 12.79 -24.22
N ASN A 18 -2.02 12.79 -23.50
CA ASN A 18 -2.80 13.97 -23.15
C ASN A 18 -2.86 14.21 -21.64
N GLU A 19 -2.63 15.45 -21.23
CA GLU A 19 -2.68 15.87 -19.81
C GLU A 19 -4.10 15.90 -19.27
N THR A 20 -5.05 16.37 -20.07
CA THR A 20 -6.47 16.41 -19.76
C THR A 20 -7.22 15.54 -20.74
N VAL A 21 -7.99 14.60 -20.22
CA VAL A 21 -8.88 13.74 -20.99
C VAL A 21 -10.21 13.63 -20.27
N TYR A 22 -11.24 13.33 -21.04
CA TYR A 22 -12.62 13.20 -20.57
C TYR A 22 -13.12 11.81 -20.90
N ILE A 23 -13.91 11.24 -20.01
CA ILE A 23 -14.52 9.93 -20.18
C ILE A 23 -16.04 10.07 -20.10
N THR A 24 -16.75 9.61 -21.14
CA THR A 24 -18.21 9.58 -21.17
C THR A 24 -18.67 8.14 -21.24
N ASN A 25 -19.55 7.75 -20.32
CA ASN A 25 -20.11 6.40 -20.31
C ASN A 25 -21.43 6.37 -21.06
N VAL A 26 -21.56 5.47 -22.03
CA VAL A 26 -22.84 5.17 -22.68
C VAL A 26 -23.06 3.66 -22.65
N ALA A 27 -24.10 3.26 -21.92
CA ALA A 27 -24.38 1.88 -21.58
C ALA A 27 -23.14 1.19 -20.98
N ASN A 28 -22.57 0.20 -21.68
CA ASN A 28 -21.40 -0.56 -21.23
C ASN A 28 -20.09 -0.10 -21.90
N THR A 29 -20.10 1.06 -22.57
CA THR A 29 -18.92 1.58 -23.27
C THR A 29 -18.49 2.90 -22.66
N ALA A 30 -17.21 2.99 -22.29
CA ALA A 30 -16.56 4.21 -21.86
C ALA A 30 -15.81 4.81 -23.04
N HIS A 31 -16.15 6.05 -23.40
CA HIS A 31 -15.55 6.79 -24.49
C HIS A 31 -14.58 7.81 -23.93
N LEU A 32 -13.31 7.70 -24.27
CA LEU A 32 -12.27 8.65 -23.95
C LEU A 32 -12.13 9.66 -25.07
N HIS A 33 -12.03 10.94 -24.74
CA HIS A 33 -11.93 12.04 -25.70
C HIS A 33 -11.29 13.27 -25.06
N LEU A 34 -10.96 14.28 -25.87
CA LEU A 34 -10.20 15.47 -25.44
C LEU A 34 -11.07 16.67 -25.09
N THR A 35 -12.38 16.59 -25.35
CA THR A 35 -13.31 17.71 -25.20
C THR A 35 -14.23 17.54 -23.98
N PRO A 36 -14.75 18.60 -23.36
CA PRO A 36 -15.70 18.47 -22.25
C PRO A 36 -17.02 17.81 -22.65
N GLU A 37 -17.44 18.04 -23.88
CA GLU A 37 -18.62 17.42 -24.47
C GLU A 37 -18.20 16.19 -25.27
N ARG A 38 -19.03 15.14 -25.24
CA ARG A 38 -18.78 13.94 -26.01
C ARG A 38 -18.84 14.29 -27.51
N PRO A 39 -17.78 14.00 -28.30
CA PRO A 39 -17.85 14.20 -29.74
C PRO A 39 -18.90 13.29 -30.37
N SER A 40 -19.49 13.75 -31.47
CA SER A 40 -20.36 12.90 -32.30
C SER A 40 -19.55 11.70 -32.77
N MET A 41 -20.16 10.52 -32.80
CA MET A 41 -19.51 9.32 -33.35
C MET A 41 -19.13 9.48 -34.83
N ASP A 42 -19.80 10.38 -35.54
CA ASP A 42 -19.55 10.66 -36.96
C ASP A 42 -18.56 11.82 -37.18
N ASP A 43 -18.09 12.44 -36.10
CA ASP A 43 -17.13 13.55 -36.19
C ASP A 43 -15.70 13.04 -36.18
N ALA A 44 -15.17 12.79 -37.37
CA ALA A 44 -13.79 12.35 -37.59
C ALA A 44 -12.72 13.40 -37.24
N THR A 45 -13.11 14.62 -36.84
CA THR A 45 -12.16 15.69 -36.49
C THR A 45 -11.71 15.64 -35.04
N VAL A 46 -12.39 14.88 -34.19
CA VAL A 46 -12.08 14.77 -32.76
C VAL A 46 -11.56 13.38 -32.42
N GLU A 47 -10.34 13.32 -31.86
CA GLU A 47 -9.76 12.07 -31.38
C GLU A 47 -10.59 11.51 -30.22
N SER A 48 -11.18 10.33 -30.43
CA SER A 48 -11.94 9.61 -29.42
C SER A 48 -11.76 8.10 -29.58
N GLU A 49 -11.70 7.41 -28.45
CA GLU A 49 -11.45 5.98 -28.38
C GLU A 49 -12.34 5.34 -27.33
N ASP A 50 -12.74 4.09 -27.52
CA ASP A 50 -13.70 3.44 -26.64
C ASP A 50 -13.20 2.14 -26.02
N ILE A 51 -13.71 1.85 -24.82
CA ILE A 51 -13.46 0.59 -24.15
C ILE A 51 -14.71 0.11 -23.42
N LYS A 52 -14.95 -1.21 -23.45
CA LYS A 52 -16.04 -1.80 -22.68
C LYS A 52 -15.73 -1.71 -21.18
N ILE A 53 -16.68 -1.18 -20.41
CA ILE A 53 -16.56 -1.02 -18.95
C ILE A 53 -16.32 -2.37 -18.28
N HIS A 54 -17.01 -3.43 -18.69
CA HIS A 54 -16.77 -4.77 -18.14
C HIS A 54 -15.32 -5.24 -18.32
N ILE A 55 -14.60 -4.83 -19.39
CA ILE A 55 -13.19 -5.21 -19.61
C ILE A 55 -12.32 -4.52 -18.56
N LEU A 56 -12.55 -3.23 -18.32
CA LEU A 56 -11.86 -2.47 -17.26
C LEU A 56 -12.11 -3.09 -15.88
N GLU A 57 -13.37 -3.42 -15.56
CA GLU A 57 -13.70 -4.07 -14.29
C GLU A 57 -13.01 -5.43 -14.12
N GLU A 58 -12.99 -6.26 -15.16
CA GLU A 58 -12.33 -7.56 -15.11
C GLU A 58 -10.81 -7.43 -14.90
N HIS A 59 -10.17 -6.48 -15.57
CA HIS A 59 -8.74 -6.18 -15.35
C HIS A 59 -8.50 -5.69 -13.92
N TYR A 60 -9.33 -4.77 -13.42
CA TYR A 60 -9.23 -4.29 -12.06
C TYR A 60 -9.45 -5.41 -11.01
N LYS A 61 -10.40 -6.32 -11.23
CA LYS A 61 -10.61 -7.49 -10.35
C LYS A 61 -9.37 -8.38 -10.30
N LYS A 62 -8.69 -8.61 -11.41
CA LYS A 62 -7.43 -9.37 -11.46
C LYS A 62 -6.31 -8.66 -10.72
N MET A 63 -6.17 -7.35 -10.93
CA MET A 63 -5.25 -6.48 -10.19
C MET A 63 -5.42 -6.65 -8.68
N LYS A 64 -6.67 -6.58 -8.21
CA LYS A 64 -7.02 -6.70 -6.78
C LYS A 64 -6.62 -8.06 -6.21
N ILE A 65 -6.72 -9.14 -6.99
CA ILE A 65 -6.30 -10.48 -6.57
C ILE A 65 -4.77 -10.56 -6.47
N GLU A 66 -4.04 -10.11 -7.48
CA GLU A 66 -2.57 -10.15 -7.50
C GLU A 66 -1.97 -9.28 -6.39
N TYR A 67 -2.48 -8.06 -6.23
CA TYR A 67 -1.95 -7.11 -5.25
C TYR A 67 -2.25 -7.59 -3.83
N LYS A 68 -3.42 -8.19 -3.58
CA LYS A 68 -3.70 -8.84 -2.28
C LYS A 68 -2.70 -9.95 -1.95
N SER A 69 -2.27 -10.73 -2.94
CA SER A 69 -1.24 -11.75 -2.73
C SER A 69 0.09 -11.13 -2.32
N ILE A 70 0.51 -10.06 -2.99
CA ILE A 70 1.75 -9.33 -2.65
C ILE A 70 1.64 -8.70 -1.25
N GLN A 71 0.56 -7.97 -0.98
CA GLN A 71 0.29 -7.36 0.34
C GLN A 71 0.33 -8.40 1.47
N SER A 72 -0.26 -9.58 1.27
CA SER A 72 -0.26 -10.65 2.29
C SER A 72 1.14 -11.19 2.57
N LYS A 73 1.99 -11.29 1.53
CA LYS A 73 3.40 -11.68 1.67
C LYS A 73 4.19 -10.63 2.44
N LEU A 74 4.03 -9.36 2.10
CA LEU A 74 4.71 -8.25 2.78
C LEU A 74 4.25 -8.11 4.24
N LEU A 75 2.96 -8.25 4.50
CA LEU A 75 2.42 -8.22 5.86
C LEU A 75 2.95 -9.38 6.70
N SER A 76 3.13 -10.56 6.09
CA SER A 76 3.74 -11.72 6.75
C SER A 76 5.20 -11.47 7.11
N LYS A 77 5.98 -10.81 6.25
CA LYS A 77 7.35 -10.37 6.56
C LYS A 77 7.38 -9.41 7.75
N ILE A 78 6.50 -8.40 7.76
CA ILE A 78 6.36 -7.45 8.87
C ILE A 78 6.04 -8.20 10.17
N ASN A 79 5.08 -9.12 10.14
CA ASN A 79 4.68 -9.90 11.32
C ASN A 79 5.79 -10.85 11.82
N GLN A 80 6.70 -11.27 10.95
CA GLN A 80 7.91 -12.02 11.30
C GLN A 80 9.05 -11.12 11.81
N GLY A 81 8.83 -9.81 11.91
CA GLY A 81 9.83 -8.84 12.35
C GLY A 81 10.91 -8.56 11.30
N GLN A 82 10.70 -8.96 10.04
CA GLN A 82 11.61 -8.66 8.95
C GLN A 82 11.40 -7.22 8.47
N ALA A 83 12.50 -6.50 8.25
CA ALA A 83 12.45 -5.19 7.62
C ALA A 83 12.03 -5.34 6.14
N LEU A 84 11.17 -4.45 5.68
CA LEU A 84 10.87 -4.32 4.27
C LEU A 84 12.00 -3.56 3.57
N THR A 85 12.19 -3.86 2.30
CA THR A 85 13.07 -3.05 1.44
C THR A 85 12.34 -1.75 1.06
N ASN A 86 13.10 -0.69 0.77
CA ASN A 86 12.52 0.59 0.33
C ASN A 86 11.55 0.42 -0.86
N LYS A 87 11.84 -0.52 -1.77
CA LYS A 87 10.96 -0.83 -2.92
C LYS A 87 9.64 -1.47 -2.51
N GLU A 88 9.65 -2.35 -1.52
CA GLU A 88 8.44 -2.99 -1.00
C GLU A 88 7.57 -1.99 -0.24
N GLU A 89 8.17 -1.07 0.51
CA GLU A 89 7.48 0.02 1.20
C GLU A 89 6.90 1.03 0.21
N GLU A 90 7.70 1.49 -0.76
CA GLU A 90 7.24 2.36 -1.85
C GLU A 90 6.09 1.73 -2.62
N TRP A 91 6.16 0.42 -2.87
CA TRP A 91 5.06 -0.30 -3.49
C TRP A 91 3.81 -0.32 -2.59
N LEU A 92 3.92 -0.55 -1.28
CA LEU A 92 2.74 -0.55 -0.39
C LEU A 92 2.05 0.82 -0.30
N ASP A 93 2.84 1.91 -0.23
CA ASP A 93 2.32 3.27 -0.12
C ASP A 93 1.75 3.78 -1.44
N GLY A 94 2.39 3.44 -2.56
CA GLY A 94 1.96 3.80 -3.90
C GLY A 94 1.11 2.69 -4.51
N ASP A 95 1.76 1.77 -5.22
CA ASP A 95 1.05 0.93 -6.16
C ASP A 95 0.07 -0.06 -5.52
N GLY A 96 0.50 -0.71 -4.46
CA GLY A 96 -0.26 -1.63 -3.63
C GLY A 96 -1.44 -0.97 -2.92
N ASN A 97 -1.52 0.37 -2.85
CA ASN A 97 -2.67 1.06 -2.31
C ASN A 97 -3.77 1.22 -3.37
N LEU A 98 -4.76 0.33 -3.33
CA LEU A 98 -5.85 0.29 -4.30
C LEU A 98 -7.02 1.23 -3.98
N VAL A 99 -6.94 2.07 -2.93
CA VAL A 99 -8.06 2.92 -2.51
C VAL A 99 -8.50 3.88 -3.62
N ASP A 100 -7.56 4.56 -4.26
CA ASP A 100 -7.86 5.49 -5.36
C ASP A 100 -8.41 4.75 -6.59
N ALA A 101 -7.89 3.55 -6.88
CA ALA A 101 -8.39 2.69 -7.95
C ALA A 101 -9.82 2.19 -7.71
N GLU A 102 -10.13 1.79 -6.49
CA GLU A 102 -11.48 1.36 -6.11
C GLU A 102 -12.48 2.51 -6.21
N ARG A 103 -12.11 3.68 -5.70
CA ARG A 103 -12.93 4.90 -5.78
C ARG A 103 -13.19 5.29 -7.23
N PHE A 104 -12.15 5.25 -8.07
CA PHE A 104 -12.27 5.59 -9.48
C PHE A 104 -13.18 4.61 -10.23
N ILE A 105 -13.00 3.30 -10.09
CA ILE A 105 -13.84 2.31 -10.76
C ILE A 105 -15.30 2.42 -10.30
N LEU A 106 -15.55 2.60 -8.99
CA LEU A 106 -16.90 2.81 -8.48
C LEU A 106 -17.55 4.06 -9.06
N ARG A 107 -16.80 5.17 -9.14
CA ARG A 107 -17.25 6.41 -9.77
C ARG A 107 -17.58 6.20 -11.23
N LEU A 108 -16.70 5.51 -11.97
CA LEU A 108 -16.87 5.19 -13.38
C LEU A 108 -18.14 4.36 -13.61
N VAL A 109 -18.33 3.28 -12.89
CA VAL A 109 -19.50 2.39 -13.07
C VAL A 109 -20.80 3.07 -12.64
N SER A 110 -20.75 4.00 -11.70
CA SER A 110 -21.92 4.75 -11.20
C SER A 110 -22.25 6.00 -12.02
N LEU A 111 -21.43 6.36 -13.03
CA LEU A 111 -21.73 7.47 -13.92
C LEU A 111 -23.02 7.19 -14.70
N SER A 112 -23.94 8.15 -14.71
CA SER A 112 -25.14 8.06 -15.51
C SER A 112 -24.81 8.03 -17.00
N CYS A 113 -25.64 7.32 -17.77
CA CYS A 113 -25.47 7.21 -19.21
C CYS A 113 -25.47 8.61 -19.86
N GLY A 114 -24.47 8.88 -20.70
CA GLY A 114 -24.26 10.16 -21.38
C GLY A 114 -23.49 11.19 -20.57
N SER A 115 -23.21 10.95 -19.28
CA SER A 115 -22.47 11.89 -18.46
C SER A 115 -20.97 11.80 -18.71
N THR A 116 -20.32 12.97 -18.74
CA THR A 116 -18.88 13.11 -18.93
C THR A 116 -18.18 13.41 -17.61
N LEU A 117 -17.09 12.69 -17.35
CA LEU A 117 -16.16 12.94 -16.27
C LEU A 117 -14.84 13.46 -16.83
N LYS A 118 -14.39 14.63 -16.34
CA LYS A 118 -13.02 15.09 -16.56
C LYS A 118 -12.08 14.26 -15.71
N LEU A 119 -11.11 13.58 -16.31
CA LEU A 119 -10.09 12.86 -15.57
C LEU A 119 -9.02 13.85 -15.10
N VAL A 120 -8.92 14.04 -13.78
CA VAL A 120 -7.77 14.74 -13.19
C VAL A 120 -6.53 13.84 -13.22
N SER A 121 -5.34 14.41 -12.98
CA SER A 121 -4.05 13.68 -13.08
C SER A 121 -4.04 12.35 -12.32
N GLU A 122 -4.64 12.30 -11.13
CA GLU A 122 -4.77 11.10 -10.30
C GLU A 122 -5.69 10.02 -10.91
N GLU A 123 -6.84 10.43 -11.47
CA GLU A 123 -7.80 9.51 -12.10
C GLU A 123 -7.26 8.98 -13.42
N ALA A 124 -6.60 9.84 -14.21
CA ALA A 124 -5.91 9.44 -15.43
C ALA A 124 -4.75 8.49 -15.13
N TYR A 125 -3.95 8.76 -14.09
CA TYR A 125 -2.89 7.85 -13.64
C TYR A 125 -3.45 6.48 -13.22
N THR A 126 -4.52 6.48 -12.44
CA THR A 126 -5.21 5.26 -12.01
C THR A 126 -5.71 4.44 -13.20
N LEU A 127 -6.37 5.09 -14.18
CA LEU A 127 -6.85 4.42 -15.38
C LEU A 127 -5.69 3.86 -16.22
N ARG A 128 -4.59 4.62 -16.39
CA ARG A 128 -3.39 4.15 -17.11
C ARG A 128 -2.86 2.87 -16.50
N LYS A 129 -2.72 2.86 -15.18
CA LYS A 129 -2.19 1.72 -14.44
C LYS A 129 -3.07 0.48 -14.57
N ILE A 130 -4.40 0.65 -14.53
CA ILE A 130 -5.33 -0.45 -14.79
C ILE A 130 -5.16 -0.99 -16.21
N CYS A 131 -4.95 -0.09 -17.18
CA CYS A 131 -4.76 -0.47 -18.58
C CYS A 131 -3.42 -1.17 -18.85
N GLU A 132 -2.35 -0.78 -18.16
CA GLU A 132 -1.00 -1.34 -18.29
C GLU A 132 -0.83 -2.69 -17.61
N LEU A 133 -1.70 -3.04 -16.66
CA LEU A 133 -1.61 -4.31 -15.96
C LEU A 133 -1.75 -5.46 -16.97
N SER A 134 -0.62 -6.11 -17.22
CA SER A 134 -0.57 -7.43 -17.82
C SER A 134 -0.72 -8.44 -16.69
N PRO A 135 -1.85 -9.15 -16.58
CA PRO A 135 -2.00 -10.15 -15.53
C PRO A 135 -0.90 -11.19 -15.70
N SER A 136 -0.15 -11.44 -14.63
CA SER A 136 0.88 -12.47 -14.67
C SER A 136 0.19 -13.79 -15.01
N PRO A 137 0.72 -14.59 -15.96
CA PRO A 137 0.18 -15.92 -16.18
C PRO A 137 0.22 -16.65 -14.84
N LYS A 138 -0.96 -17.00 -14.32
CA LYS A 138 -1.06 -17.81 -13.13
C LYS A 138 -0.27 -19.08 -13.42
N GLN A 139 0.71 -19.41 -12.58
CA GLN A 139 1.10 -20.80 -12.45
C GLN A 139 -0.18 -21.53 -12.02
N GLU A 140 -0.74 -22.28 -12.96
CA GLU A 140 -1.73 -23.29 -12.67
C GLU A 140 -1.05 -24.27 -11.69
N ASN A 141 -1.33 -24.10 -10.40
CA ASN A 141 -1.16 -25.18 -9.47
C ASN A 141 -2.16 -26.25 -9.90
N ALA A 142 -1.67 -27.20 -10.70
CA ALA A 142 -2.34 -28.45 -10.99
C ALA A 142 -2.46 -29.23 -9.66
N SER A 143 -3.48 -28.90 -8.87
CA SER A 143 -4.01 -29.79 -7.84
C SER A 143 -5.30 -30.39 -8.38
N SER A 144 -5.16 -31.24 -9.39
CA SER A 144 -6.19 -32.18 -9.81
C SER A 144 -5.92 -33.52 -9.12
N LEU A 145 -6.62 -33.70 -8.00
CA LEU A 145 -7.25 -34.95 -7.55
C LEU A 145 -6.66 -36.26 -8.15
N SER A 146 -5.70 -36.86 -7.46
CA SER A 146 -5.48 -38.31 -7.56
C SER A 146 -6.43 -39.01 -6.58
N GLY A 147 -7.59 -39.43 -7.10
CA GLY A 147 -8.49 -40.34 -6.42
C GLY A 147 -8.69 -41.59 -7.26
N LYS A 148 -8.01 -42.68 -6.91
CA LYS A 148 -8.60 -44.03 -6.84
C LYS A 148 -7.66 -44.99 -6.10
N GLN A 149 -8.26 -45.65 -5.12
CA GLN A 149 -7.73 -46.74 -4.31
C GLN A 149 -7.55 -48.01 -5.15
N ASP A 150 -6.59 -48.86 -4.77
CA ASP A 150 -6.84 -50.26 -4.45
C ASP A 150 -5.65 -50.83 -3.64
N GLY A 151 -5.94 -51.43 -2.48
CA GLY A 151 -4.95 -52.17 -1.66
C GLY A 151 -4.77 -53.62 -2.15
N PRO A 152 -4.38 -54.61 -1.32
CA PRO A 152 -3.82 -54.56 0.05
C PRO A 152 -2.58 -55.47 0.23
N LYS A 153 -1.81 -55.33 1.34
CA LYS A 153 -1.28 -56.50 2.10
C LYS A 153 -0.60 -56.13 3.43
N LYS A 154 -0.87 -57.02 4.40
CA LYS A 154 -0.51 -57.04 5.83
C LYS A 154 0.96 -57.38 6.11
N LYS A 155 1.39 -57.03 7.33
CA LYS A 155 2.31 -57.71 8.31
C LYS A 155 3.41 -56.75 8.78
N ALA A 156 3.87 -56.71 10.02
CA ALA A 156 3.50 -57.31 11.29
C ALA A 156 4.51 -56.79 12.34
N LEU A 157 4.09 -56.74 13.61
CA LEU A 157 4.90 -56.94 14.83
C LEU A 157 5.97 -55.89 15.20
N ASN A 158 5.75 -55.18 16.33
CA ASN A 158 6.35 -55.42 17.67
C ASN A 158 7.74 -54.75 17.81
N ASN A 159 8.25 -54.31 18.95
CA ASN A 159 7.78 -54.13 20.32
C ASN A 159 8.90 -53.34 21.03
N GLY A 160 8.57 -52.66 22.13
CA GLY A 160 9.52 -52.32 23.20
C GLY A 160 10.37 -51.05 22.96
N GLY A 161 10.61 -50.21 23.95
CA GLY A 161 10.28 -50.30 25.36
C GLY A 161 10.73 -49.03 26.09
N LYS A 162 9.88 -48.65 27.04
CA LYS A 162 10.06 -47.96 28.33
C LYS A 162 11.25 -46.96 28.52
N LYS A 163 10.99 -45.69 28.91
CA LYS A 163 10.59 -45.18 30.27
C LYS A 163 11.85 -45.08 31.17
N TYR A 164 12.21 -43.94 31.77
CA TYR A 164 11.66 -43.38 33.01
C TYR A 164 12.45 -42.06 33.34
N THR A 165 11.80 -40.91 33.61
CA THR A 165 11.57 -40.21 34.91
C THR A 165 12.84 -39.71 35.62
N ASN A 166 12.93 -38.65 36.44
CA ASN A 166 12.09 -37.67 37.15
C ASN A 166 13.14 -36.74 37.85
N LYS A 167 12.96 -35.46 38.22
CA LYS A 167 12.34 -34.92 39.46
C LYS A 167 12.94 -33.50 39.65
N LYS A 168 12.13 -32.43 39.61
CA LYS A 168 11.71 -31.51 40.70
C LYS A 168 12.69 -31.12 41.84
N ALA A 169 12.44 -29.87 42.29
CA ALA A 169 12.73 -29.19 43.58
C ALA A 169 14.05 -28.38 43.57
N ASP A 170 14.20 -27.20 44.17
CA ASP A 170 13.35 -26.29 44.94
C ASP A 170 14.15 -24.95 45.08
N ASN A 171 13.47 -23.81 45.20
CA ASN A 171 14.01 -22.57 45.81
C ASN A 171 13.49 -22.56 47.29
N PRO A 172 13.69 -21.57 48.21
CA PRO A 172 14.45 -20.31 48.20
C PRO A 172 15.14 -19.96 49.56
N LYS A 173 15.78 -18.77 49.66
CA LYS A 173 15.74 -17.77 50.79
C LYS A 173 17.01 -16.88 50.78
N GLU A 174 16.93 -15.56 50.58
CA GLU A 174 16.47 -14.48 51.49
C GLU A 174 17.56 -14.02 52.49
N ASN A 175 18.05 -12.78 52.35
CA ASN A 175 18.09 -11.82 53.48
C ASN A 175 18.44 -10.37 53.10
N LYS A 176 17.61 -9.47 53.63
CA LYS A 176 17.74 -8.00 53.72
C LYS A 176 18.78 -7.59 54.77
N LYS A 177 19.30 -6.35 54.68
CA LYS A 177 19.32 -5.41 55.82
C LYS A 177 19.50 -3.95 55.38
N GLU A 178 18.77 -3.08 56.06
CA GLU A 178 18.57 -1.64 55.84
C GLU A 178 19.61 -0.75 56.57
N GLY A 179 19.75 0.48 56.09
CA GLY A 179 19.65 1.68 56.94
C GLY A 179 20.91 2.53 57.22
N LYS A 180 21.00 3.75 56.66
CA LYS A 180 20.72 5.04 57.33
C LYS A 180 21.30 6.27 56.58
N LYS A 181 20.54 7.37 56.68
CA LYS A 181 20.75 8.74 56.16
C LYS A 181 21.91 9.48 56.88
N SER A 182 22.58 10.44 56.20
CA SER A 182 22.65 11.87 56.64
C SER A 182 23.54 12.78 55.76
N ASN A 183 22.94 13.93 55.39
CA ASN A 183 23.46 15.30 55.24
C ASN A 183 24.74 15.72 54.45
N LYS A 184 24.47 16.49 53.39
CA LYS A 184 24.78 17.94 53.22
C LYS A 184 26.26 18.39 53.19
N ARG A 185 26.76 18.80 52.02
CA ARG A 185 27.09 20.21 51.62
C ARG A 185 27.94 20.29 50.34
N LYS A 186 27.74 21.40 49.63
CA LYS A 186 28.28 21.83 48.34
C LYS A 186 29.82 21.94 48.30
N ALA A 187 30.42 21.62 47.15
CA ALA A 187 31.60 22.30 46.63
C ALA A 187 31.64 22.18 45.10
N ALA A 188 32.09 23.26 44.45
CA ALA A 188 31.95 23.58 43.04
C ALA A 188 32.65 22.60 42.08
N LYS A 189 32.02 22.34 40.93
CA LYS A 189 32.71 21.81 39.75
C LYS A 189 32.25 22.53 38.50
N SER A 190 33.25 22.88 37.70
CA SER A 190 33.28 23.78 36.56
C SER A 190 32.26 23.48 35.45
N LEU A 191 31.85 24.57 34.79
CA LEU A 191 31.14 24.67 33.52
C LEU A 191 31.59 23.63 32.48
N LYS A 192 30.71 22.65 32.21
CA LYS A 192 30.44 22.10 30.89
C LYS A 192 28.97 21.64 30.87
N PRO A 193 28.07 22.22 30.06
CA PRO A 193 26.86 21.52 29.65
C PRO A 193 27.18 20.81 28.33
N ALA A 194 27.37 19.49 28.34
CA ALA A 194 26.35 18.45 28.46
C ALA A 194 25.56 18.31 27.14
N ASP A 195 25.86 17.19 26.46
CA ASP A 195 25.08 16.56 25.40
C ASP A 195 23.58 16.84 25.57
N SER A 196 23.03 17.64 24.68
CA SER A 196 21.60 17.86 24.60
C SER A 196 20.96 16.65 23.92
N GLN A 197 20.53 15.70 24.76
CA GLN A 197 19.51 14.73 24.40
C GLN A 197 18.32 15.46 23.76
N THR A 198 17.98 14.97 22.58
CA THR A 198 16.99 15.41 21.60
C THR A 198 15.65 15.75 22.23
N LYS A 199 15.32 17.05 22.33
CA LYS A 199 13.92 17.48 22.36
C LYS A 199 13.34 17.24 20.96
N VAL A 200 12.50 16.23 20.81
CA VAL A 200 11.65 16.10 19.63
C VAL A 200 10.71 17.32 19.65
N ASN A 201 10.97 18.30 18.79
CA ASN A 201 10.10 19.46 18.68
C ASN A 201 8.77 19.00 18.08
N VAL A 202 7.66 19.43 18.69
CA VAL A 202 6.32 19.18 18.15
C VAL A 202 6.18 20.00 16.88
N ALA A 203 5.74 19.35 15.79
CA ALA A 203 5.53 20.01 14.50
C ALA A 203 4.44 21.09 14.63
N THR A 204 4.76 22.30 14.16
CA THR A 204 3.83 23.43 14.10
C THR A 204 2.75 23.13 13.06
N TYR A 205 1.58 23.75 13.21
CA TYR A 205 0.47 23.64 12.24
C TYR A 205 0.93 23.85 10.79
N LEU A 206 1.63 24.96 10.54
CA LEU A 206 2.13 25.31 9.21
C LEU A 206 3.04 24.22 8.61
N GLN A 207 3.88 23.60 9.45
CA GLN A 207 4.78 22.52 9.04
C GLN A 207 4.00 21.24 8.71
N LYS A 208 2.90 20.96 9.43
CA LYS A 208 2.02 19.82 9.09
C LYS A 208 1.32 20.03 7.76
N VAL A 209 0.78 21.24 7.52
CA VAL A 209 0.12 21.59 6.26
C VAL A 209 1.10 21.44 5.09
N GLU A 210 2.31 21.98 5.19
CA GLU A 210 3.31 21.87 4.13
C GLU A 210 3.70 20.41 3.83
N VAL A 211 3.85 19.59 4.87
CA VAL A 211 4.17 18.17 4.72
C VAL A 211 3.03 17.40 4.04
N LEU A 212 1.78 17.69 4.39
CA LEU A 212 0.60 17.08 3.76
C LEU A 212 0.40 17.57 2.32
N ASP A 213 0.58 18.85 2.06
CA ASP A 213 0.54 19.42 0.70
C ASP A 213 1.57 18.74 -0.21
N TRP A 214 2.80 18.55 0.29
CA TRP A 214 3.84 17.86 -0.46
C TRP A 214 3.48 16.38 -0.68
N TYR A 215 2.92 15.70 0.33
CA TYR A 215 2.45 14.32 0.22
C TYR A 215 1.44 14.16 -0.93
N HIS A 216 0.44 15.04 -1.00
CA HIS A 216 -0.57 15.01 -2.07
C HIS A 216 0.02 15.37 -3.44
N LYS A 217 0.94 16.34 -3.50
CA LYS A 217 1.60 16.74 -4.77
C LYS A 217 2.56 15.68 -5.34
N ASN A 218 3.12 14.82 -4.49
CA ASN A 218 4.16 13.85 -4.87
C ASN A 218 3.66 12.40 -4.88
N GLY A 219 2.38 12.19 -5.21
CA GLY A 219 1.83 10.85 -5.43
C GLY A 219 1.60 10.05 -4.16
N LYS A 220 1.33 10.72 -3.03
CA LYS A 220 0.89 10.11 -1.76
C LYS A 220 1.83 9.04 -1.20
N ASN A 221 3.13 9.21 -1.40
CA ASN A 221 4.16 8.30 -0.90
C ASN A 221 4.69 8.76 0.47
N GLN A 222 4.35 8.02 1.54
CA GLN A 222 4.69 8.41 2.91
C GLN A 222 6.20 8.27 3.16
N LEU A 223 6.83 7.23 2.63
CA LEU A 223 8.28 7.04 2.71
C LEU A 223 9.05 8.22 2.09
N LYS A 224 8.74 8.57 0.83
CA LYS A 224 9.38 9.70 0.14
C LYS A 224 9.15 11.02 0.84
N THR A 225 7.94 11.21 1.38
CA THR A 225 7.61 12.38 2.19
C THR A 225 8.48 12.41 3.45
N ALA A 226 8.59 11.30 4.17
CA ALA A 226 9.43 11.22 5.36
C ALA A 226 10.91 11.47 5.04
N GLU A 227 11.42 10.90 3.95
CA GLU A 227 12.81 11.13 3.50
C GLU A 227 13.07 12.57 3.09
N HIS A 228 12.16 13.21 2.35
CA HIS A 228 12.26 14.62 1.97
C HIS A 228 12.32 15.51 3.21
N PHE A 229 11.36 15.36 4.12
CA PHE A 229 11.27 16.19 5.31
C PHE A 229 12.24 15.81 6.44
N LYS A 230 12.93 14.67 6.34
CA LYS A 230 14.08 14.36 7.21
C LYS A 230 15.20 15.39 7.05
N ASN A 231 15.38 15.92 5.84
CA ASN A 231 16.40 16.92 5.54
C ASN A 231 15.89 18.36 5.74
N VAL A 232 14.61 18.62 5.44
CA VAL A 232 13.99 19.96 5.59
C VAL A 232 13.73 20.28 7.08
N TYR A 233 13.25 19.30 7.83
CA TYR A 233 12.91 19.44 9.25
C TYR A 233 13.57 18.35 10.12
N PRO A 234 14.92 18.34 10.24
CA PRO A 234 15.64 17.31 10.98
C PRO A 234 15.27 17.26 12.47
N ALA A 235 14.87 18.40 13.04
CA ALA A 235 14.42 18.49 14.44
C ALA A 235 13.05 17.81 14.71
N LEU A 236 12.21 17.65 13.67
CA LEU A 236 10.88 17.06 13.80
C LEU A 236 10.89 15.53 13.73
N ASN A 237 11.98 14.92 13.23
CA ASN A 237 12.10 13.46 13.06
C ASN A 237 10.84 12.85 12.43
N ILE A 238 10.40 13.41 11.30
CA ILE A 238 9.21 12.94 10.58
C ILE A 238 9.48 11.53 10.06
N LYS A 239 8.68 10.57 10.55
CA LYS A 239 8.74 9.16 10.16
C LYS A 239 7.38 8.74 9.60
N GLN A 240 7.36 7.65 8.82
CA GLN A 240 6.14 7.09 8.23
C GLN A 240 4.99 6.90 9.26
N PRO A 241 5.19 6.37 10.49
CA PRO A 241 4.09 6.26 11.46
C PRO A 241 3.52 7.61 11.90
N LEU A 242 4.33 8.66 11.93
CA LEU A 242 3.89 10.01 12.27
C LEU A 242 3.05 10.61 11.13
N LEU A 243 3.47 10.41 9.88
CA LEU A 243 2.70 10.81 8.70
C LEU A 243 1.36 10.08 8.63
N SER A 244 1.33 8.77 8.86
CA SER A 244 0.08 8.00 8.94
C SER A 244 -0.87 8.57 10.00
N LYS A 245 -0.34 9.00 11.16
CA LYS A 245 -1.13 9.64 12.21
C LYS A 245 -1.67 11.00 11.75
N TRP A 246 -0.87 11.82 11.06
CA TRP A 246 -1.32 13.11 10.53
C TRP A 246 -2.39 12.93 9.46
N LEU A 247 -2.23 11.98 8.53
CA LEU A 247 -3.23 11.67 7.50
C LEU A 247 -4.56 11.22 8.10
N LYS A 248 -4.55 10.41 9.17
CA LYS A 248 -5.79 10.03 9.88
C LYS A 248 -6.49 11.19 10.59
N SER A 249 -5.76 12.27 10.86
CA SER A 249 -6.28 13.47 11.52
C SER A 249 -6.34 14.67 10.58
N GLU A 250 -6.17 14.46 9.27
CA GLU A 250 -6.13 15.52 8.27
C GLU A 250 -7.42 16.34 8.25
N GLU A 251 -8.58 15.71 8.49
CA GLU A 251 -9.87 16.41 8.59
C GLU A 251 -9.99 17.33 9.82
N ASN A 252 -9.05 17.25 10.78
CA ASN A 252 -9.02 18.04 12.01
C ASN A 252 -7.78 18.95 12.13
N ILE A 253 -7.02 19.08 11.05
CA ILE A 253 -5.89 20.01 10.91
C ILE A 253 -6.41 21.15 10.03
#